data_AF-U7FUT5-F1
#
_entry.id   AF-U7FUT5-F1
#
_cell.length_a   1.000
_cell.length_b   1.000
_cell.length_c   1.000
_cell.angle_alpha   90.00
_cell.angle_beta   90.00
_cell.angle_gamma   90.00
#
_symmetry.space_group_name_H-M   'P 1'
#
loop_
_entity.id
_entity.type
_entity.pdbx_description
1 polymer ?
#
loop_
_entity_poly.entity_id
_entity_poly.type
_entity_poly.pdbx_seq_one_letter_code
_entity_poly.pdbx_strand_id
1 'polypeptide(L)'
;MSQITGTTRGGSEWIPTFITALNEETCIGCGRCFKVCPRNVFDLEEREPDDDDDEDVISVMVIADANDCIGCGSCARVCPKNCHTHEPMDA
;
A
#
# COMPACT_ATOMS: atom_id res chain seq x y z
N MET A 1 -14.19 19.51 -9.45
CA MET A 1 -12.92 18.79 -9.61
C MET A 1 -13.29 17.45 -10.23
N SER A 2 -12.68 17.09 -11.35
CA SER A 2 -12.95 15.83 -12.05
C SER A 2 -11.92 14.81 -11.61
N GLN A 3 -12.35 13.66 -11.10
CA GLN A 3 -11.44 12.60 -10.70
C GLN A 3 -10.72 12.00 -11.91
N ILE A 4 -9.51 11.48 -11.71
CA ILE A 4 -8.82 10.64 -12.68
C ILE A 4 -9.68 9.39 -12.92
N THR A 5 -9.96 9.08 -14.18
CA THR A 5 -10.68 7.86 -14.58
C THR A 5 -9.92 7.11 -15.67
N GLY A 6 -10.11 5.81 -15.70
CA GLY A 6 -9.63 4.90 -16.74
C GLY A 6 -10.78 4.13 -17.37
N THR A 7 -10.49 3.43 -18.47
CA THR A 7 -11.46 2.58 -19.15
C THR A 7 -10.96 1.14 -19.15
N THR A 8 -11.78 0.20 -18.69
CA THR A 8 -11.45 -1.23 -18.73
C THR A 8 -11.48 -1.74 -20.17
N ARG A 9 -10.91 -2.93 -20.42
CA ARG A 9 -11.00 -3.60 -21.73
C ARG A 9 -12.45 -3.81 -22.20
N GLY A 10 -13.40 -3.92 -21.28
CA GLY A 10 -14.83 -4.06 -21.58
C GLY A 10 -15.54 -2.74 -21.86
N GLY A 11 -14.85 -1.60 -21.81
CA GLY A 11 -15.42 -0.27 -22.04
C GLY A 11 -16.07 0.37 -20.81
N SER A 12 -15.99 -0.26 -19.63
CA SER A 12 -16.53 0.33 -18.40
C SER A 12 -15.57 1.38 -17.83
N GLU A 13 -16.12 2.45 -17.27
CA GLU A 13 -15.36 3.43 -16.51
C GLU A 13 -14.84 2.83 -15.20
N TRP A 14 -13.65 3.26 -14.79
CA TRP A 14 -12.99 2.84 -13.56
C TRP A 14 -12.30 4.04 -12.91
N ILE A 15 -12.48 4.20 -11.61
CA ILE A 15 -11.82 5.25 -10.82
C ILE A 15 -10.69 4.58 -10.02
N PRO A 16 -9.40 4.79 -10.39
CA PRO A 16 -8.27 4.30 -9.59
C PRO A 16 -8.27 4.94 -8.20
N THR A 17 -7.79 4.17 -7.21
CA THR A 17 -7.56 4.67 -5.85
C THR A 17 -6.11 4.44 -5.47
N PHE A 18 -5.41 5.51 -5.16
CA PHE A 18 -3.98 5.56 -4.94
C PHE A 18 -3.67 5.38 -3.46
N ILE A 19 -2.59 4.67 -3.16
CA ILE A 19 -2.12 4.52 -1.77
C ILE A 19 -1.75 5.90 -1.20
N THR A 20 -2.25 6.23 -0.01
CA THR A 20 -1.95 7.50 0.67
C THR A 20 -1.26 7.31 2.01
N ALA A 21 -1.53 6.18 2.69
CA ALA A 21 -0.92 5.87 3.97
C ALA A 21 -0.83 4.36 4.22
N LEU A 22 0.09 4.00 5.10
CA LEU A 22 0.25 2.66 5.67
C LEU A 22 0.32 2.80 7.20
N ASN A 23 -0.55 2.09 7.91
CA ASN A 23 -0.53 2.04 9.37
C ASN A 23 0.46 0.95 9.81
N GLU A 24 1.62 1.38 10.31
CA GLU A 24 2.71 0.51 10.71
C GLU A 24 2.41 -0.26 12.00
N GLU A 25 1.64 0.32 12.94
CA GLU A 25 1.25 -0.32 14.20
C GLU A 25 0.43 -1.60 14.00
N THR A 26 -0.35 -1.65 12.92
CA THR A 26 -1.18 -2.80 12.57
C THR A 26 -0.54 -3.72 11.54
N CYS A 27 0.55 -3.26 10.91
CA CYS A 27 1.31 -4.01 9.94
C CYS A 27 2.09 -5.14 10.62
N ILE A 28 2.20 -6.28 9.96
CA ILE A 28 2.87 -7.49 10.48
C ILE A 28 4.03 -7.94 9.58
N GLY A 29 4.52 -7.07 8.69
CA GLY A 29 5.67 -7.37 7.82
C GLY A 29 5.49 -8.51 6.82
N CYS A 30 4.25 -8.96 6.51
CA CYS A 30 4.05 -10.19 5.75
C CYS A 30 4.46 -10.16 4.25
N GLY A 31 4.88 -9.02 3.71
CA GLY A 31 5.40 -8.90 2.32
C GLY A 31 4.38 -9.09 1.18
N ARG A 32 3.08 -9.27 1.47
CA ARG A 32 2.08 -9.53 0.42
C ARG A 32 1.83 -8.32 -0.50
N CYS A 33 1.82 -7.11 0.07
CA CYS A 33 1.68 -5.88 -0.71
C CYS A 33 2.87 -5.67 -1.66
N PHE A 34 4.10 -5.92 -1.19
CA PHE A 34 5.31 -5.93 -2.01
C PHE A 34 5.17 -6.90 -3.19
N LYS A 35 4.86 -8.17 -2.91
CA LYS A 35 4.81 -9.21 -3.95
C LYS A 35 3.72 -9.00 -5.00
N VAL A 36 2.59 -8.40 -4.64
CA VAL A 36 1.46 -8.20 -5.56
C VAL A 36 1.56 -6.88 -6.33
N CYS A 37 2.38 -5.94 -5.87
CA CYS A 37 2.45 -4.61 -6.48
C CYS A 37 3.23 -4.70 -7.80
N PRO A 38 2.62 -4.38 -8.96
CA PRO A 38 3.32 -4.45 -10.24
C PRO A 38 4.30 -3.28 -10.46
N ARG A 39 4.37 -2.35 -9.50
CA ARG A 39 5.12 -1.08 -9.56
C ARG A 39 6.16 -0.94 -8.45
N ASN A 40 6.37 -1.97 -7.63
CA ASN A 40 7.35 -1.93 -6.52
C ASN A 40 7.19 -0.73 -5.57
N VAL A 41 5.94 -0.32 -5.31
CA VAL A 41 5.59 0.84 -4.45
C VAL A 41 5.91 0.61 -2.97
N PHE A 42 6.06 -0.64 -2.54
CA PHE A 42 6.29 -1.01 -1.15
C PHE A 42 7.70 -1.53 -0.96
N ASP A 43 8.21 -1.46 0.27
CA ASP A 43 9.42 -2.15 0.72
C ASP A 43 9.24 -2.68 2.14
N LEU A 44 10.16 -3.53 2.61
CA LEU A 44 10.18 -4.06 3.97
C LEU A 44 11.31 -3.40 4.75
N GLU A 45 10.98 -2.80 5.89
CA GLU A 45 11.96 -2.23 6.82
C GLU A 45 11.94 -3.01 8.14
N GLU A 46 13.13 -3.21 8.68
CA GLU A 46 13.34 -3.71 10.03
C GLU A 46 13.38 -2.54 11.00
N ARG A 47 12.68 -2.65 12.13
CA ARG A 47 12.62 -1.61 13.14
C ARG A 47 12.92 -2.20 14.51
N GLU A 48 13.75 -1.51 15.26
CA GLU A 48 13.98 -1.81 16.67
C GLU A 48 12.81 -1.24 17.48
N PRO A 49 12.22 -2.00 18.41
CA PRO A 49 11.20 -1.46 19.30
C PRO A 49 11.80 -0.37 20.19
N ASP A 50 11.01 0.68 20.49
CA ASP A 50 11.43 1.78 21.35
C ASP A 50 11.52 1.38 22.85
N ASP A 51 11.06 0.17 23.22
CA ASP A 51 11.15 -0.38 24.58
C ASP A 51 12.40 -1.27 24.71
N ASP A 52 13.32 -0.88 25.59
CA ASP A 52 14.63 -1.51 25.87
C ASP A 52 14.56 -2.98 26.35
N ASP A 53 13.37 -3.58 26.50
CA ASP A 53 13.16 -4.94 27.04
C ASP A 53 12.80 -6.00 25.98
N ASP A 54 12.52 -5.63 24.73
CA ASP A 54 12.24 -6.57 23.63
C ASP A 54 13.39 -6.55 22.60
N GLU A 55 14.23 -7.59 22.59
CA GLU A 55 15.32 -7.77 21.61
C GLU A 55 14.82 -8.18 20.20
N ASP A 56 13.50 -8.31 20.02
CA ASP A 56 12.90 -8.78 18.78
C ASP A 56 12.72 -7.64 17.77
N VAL A 57 13.60 -7.59 16.76
CA VAL A 57 13.46 -6.74 15.58
C VAL A 57 12.13 -7.06 14.88
N ILE A 58 11.24 -6.06 14.78
CA ILE A 58 9.98 -6.21 14.05
C ILE A 58 10.16 -5.75 12.61
N SER A 59 9.64 -6.52 11.66
CA SER A 59 9.60 -6.09 10.26
C SER A 59 8.24 -5.46 9.95
N VAL A 60 8.26 -4.26 9.35
CA VAL A 60 7.08 -3.54 8.90
C VAL A 60 7.21 -3.20 7.41
N MET A 61 6.09 -3.24 6.70
CA MET A 61 6.03 -2.76 5.33
C MET A 61 6.01 -1.22 5.33
N VAL A 62 6.67 -0.60 4.37
CA VAL A 62 6.64 0.86 4.13
C VAL A 62 6.22 1.18 2.70
N ILE A 63 5.83 2.43 2.46
CA ILE A 63 5.58 2.96 1.12
C ILE A 63 6.87 3.61 0.62
N ALA A 64 7.58 2.93 -0.28
CA ALA A 64 8.87 3.38 -0.81
C ALA A 64 8.72 4.43 -1.92
N ASP A 65 7.72 4.27 -2.81
CA ASP A 65 7.44 5.25 -3.86
C ASP A 65 5.94 5.32 -4.17
N ALA A 66 5.24 6.22 -3.45
CA ALA A 66 3.81 6.44 -3.66
C ALA A 66 3.49 7.02 -5.06
N ASN A 67 4.44 7.71 -5.70
CA ASN A 67 4.21 8.41 -6.97
C ASN A 67 4.12 7.44 -8.16
N ASP A 68 4.71 6.23 -8.05
CA ASP A 68 4.58 5.19 -9.08
C ASP A 68 3.33 4.30 -8.88
N CYS A 69 2.46 4.62 -7.92
CA CYS A 69 1.21 3.91 -7.71
C CYS A 69 0.23 4.16 -8.87
N ILE A 70 -0.22 3.08 -9.52
CA ILE A 70 -1.21 3.14 -10.61
C ILE A 70 -2.67 2.97 -10.13
N GLY A 71 -2.88 2.92 -8.81
CA GLY A 71 -4.18 2.81 -8.18
C GLY A 71 -4.94 1.50 -8.42
N CYS A 72 -4.25 0.39 -8.71
CA CYS A 72 -4.85 -0.90 -9.07
C CYS A 72 -5.56 -1.64 -7.92
N GLY A 73 -5.33 -1.24 -6.66
CA GLY A 73 -6.00 -1.81 -5.47
C GLY A 73 -5.57 -3.24 -5.08
N SER A 74 -4.61 -3.85 -5.77
CA SER A 74 -4.15 -5.22 -5.46
C SER A 74 -3.63 -5.37 -4.04
N CYS A 75 -2.85 -4.39 -3.55
CA CYS A 75 -2.30 -4.39 -2.19
C CYS A 75 -3.39 -4.35 -1.10
N ALA A 76 -4.46 -3.59 -1.32
CA ALA A 76 -5.62 -3.55 -0.41
C ALA A 76 -6.28 -4.94 -0.31
N ARG A 77 -6.44 -5.63 -1.45
CA ARG A 77 -7.12 -6.93 -1.49
C ARG A 77 -6.35 -8.05 -0.80
N VAL A 78 -5.02 -8.02 -0.83
CA VAL A 78 -4.17 -9.11 -0.28
C VAL A 78 -3.75 -8.89 1.16
N CYS A 79 -3.91 -7.68 1.69
CA CYS A 79 -3.47 -7.34 3.04
C CYS A 79 -4.41 -7.96 4.08
N PRO A 80 -3.94 -8.91 4.91
CA PRO A 80 -4.81 -9.54 5.92
C PRO A 80 -5.17 -8.59 7.07
N LYS A 81 -4.42 -7.50 7.24
CA LYS A 81 -4.61 -6.51 8.31
C LYS A 81 -5.33 -5.25 7.84
N ASN A 82 -5.56 -5.10 6.53
CA ASN A 82 -6.11 -3.89 5.92
C ASN A 82 -5.41 -2.60 6.39
N CYS A 83 -4.09 -2.63 6.54
CA CYS A 83 -3.29 -1.54 7.10
C CYS A 83 -2.96 -0.41 6.11
N HIS A 84 -3.74 -0.24 5.03
CA HIS A 84 -3.46 0.72 3.95
C HIS A 84 -4.66 1.64 3.73
N THR A 85 -4.41 2.92 3.43
CA THR A 85 -5.45 3.89 3.02
C THR A 85 -5.30 4.17 1.53
N HIS A 86 -6.42 4.21 0.80
CA HIS A 86 -6.43 4.53 -0.62
C HIS A 86 -7.49 5.58 -0.94
N GLU A 87 -7.16 6.53 -1.81
CA GLU A 87 -8.05 7.63 -2.18
C GLU A 87 -8.03 7.88 -3.70
N PRO A 88 -9.15 8.27 -4.32
CA PRO A 88 -9.14 8.81 -5.67
C PRO A 88 -8.33 10.11 -5.74
N MET A 89 -7.80 10.42 -6.92
CA MET A 89 -7.09 11.67 -7.18
C MET A 89 -7.88 12.52 -8.17
N ASP A 90 -7.89 13.84 -7.97
CA ASP A 90 -8.43 14.80 -8.93
C ASP A 90 -7.44 15.05 -10.07
N ALA A 91 -7.96 15.18 -11.30
CA ALA A 91 -7.21 15.44 -12.53
C ALA A 91 -7.01 16.94 -12.78
#